data_AF-A0A7V6HIN9-F1
#
_entry.id   AF-A0A7V6HIN9-F1
#
_cell.length_a   1.000
_cell.length_b   1.000
_cell.length_c   1.000
_cell.angle_alpha   90.00
_cell.angle_beta   90.00
_cell.angle_gamma   90.00
#
_symmetry.space_group_name_H-M   'P 1'
#
loop_
_entity.id
_entity.type
_entity.pdbx_description
1 polymer ?
#
loop_
_entity_poly.entity_id
_entity_poly.type
_entity_poly.pdbx_seq_one_letter_code
_entity_poly.pdbx_strand_id
1 'polypeptide(L)'
;MADFSPETSIWRAVACALLAGAALLGFAADTTIVSRQADLVANRTPGIWPVVSHATDRLPRRVVVGLFNWENTEKRFDVPLVALGLPEAGTYIAFDLWRNALTPPFQGRLVHTLQPQGSTVLTVRPVLDRPQLIATSRHIKQGLLDVTTERWDATTRTLSGVSETVAGDRYELCILTYTNDAAAPGHPARGFVVESAGITGANGYELVIAPGDGVAMRPDDAYANPNTPDAPMTTLYEPVAEKGLVRFAFISGSGGSVSWRVTFSDRPAPAAADLR
;
A
#
# COMPACT_ATOMS: atom_id res chain seq x y z
N MET A 1 3.34 14.98 13.61
CA MET A 1 1.88 15.04 13.86
C MET A 1 1.42 16.37 13.28
N ALA A 2 0.91 16.37 12.04
CA ALA A 2 0.66 17.61 11.31
C ALA A 2 -0.70 18.21 11.69
N ASP A 3 -0.68 19.49 12.01
CA ASP A 3 -1.79 20.32 12.44
C ASP A 3 -2.81 20.54 11.31
N PHE A 4 -4.11 20.43 11.60
CA PHE A 4 -5.19 20.39 10.60
C PHE A 4 -5.87 21.77 10.46
N SER A 5 -5.34 22.61 9.56
CA SER A 5 -6.01 23.85 9.15
C SER A 5 -6.87 23.63 7.89
N PRO A 6 -8.10 24.20 7.80
CA PRO A 6 -8.99 24.09 6.64
C PRO A 6 -8.34 24.43 5.29
N GLU A 7 -7.37 25.35 5.27
CA GLU A 7 -6.67 25.76 4.05
C GLU A 7 -5.83 24.63 3.43
N THR A 8 -5.33 23.67 4.23
CA THR A 8 -4.57 22.52 3.71
C THR A 8 -5.44 21.47 3.02
N SER A 9 -6.75 21.44 3.29
CA SER A 9 -7.66 20.41 2.76
C SER A 9 -8.01 20.64 1.29
N ILE A 10 -8.27 21.89 0.89
CA ILE A 10 -8.54 22.27 -0.50
C ILE A 10 -7.35 21.96 -1.39
N TRP A 11 -6.13 22.30 -0.96
CA TRP A 11 -4.93 22.05 -1.75
C TRP A 11 -4.66 20.56 -1.93
N ARG A 12 -4.93 19.73 -0.92
CA ARG A 12 -4.92 18.27 -1.05
C ARG A 12 -5.93 17.81 -2.10
N ALA A 13 -7.18 18.29 -2.04
CA ALA A 13 -8.22 17.93 -3.00
C ALA A 13 -7.82 18.29 -4.45
N VAL A 14 -7.30 19.50 -4.68
CA VAL A 14 -6.86 19.97 -6.01
C VAL A 14 -5.66 19.16 -6.53
N ALA A 15 -4.61 18.98 -5.71
CA ALA A 15 -3.43 18.22 -6.11
C ALA A 15 -3.77 16.76 -6.44
N CYS A 16 -4.64 16.14 -5.64
CA CYS A 16 -5.11 14.78 -5.88
C CYS A 16 -5.95 14.67 -7.15
N ALA A 17 -6.88 15.60 -7.39
CA ALA A 17 -7.69 15.60 -8.60
C ALA A 17 -6.83 15.76 -9.86
N LEU A 18 -5.78 16.59 -9.81
CA LEU A 18 -4.80 16.73 -10.89
C LEU A 18 -3.99 15.44 -11.10
N LEU A 19 -3.51 14.80 -10.02
CA LEU A 19 -2.75 13.54 -10.09
C LEU A 19 -3.60 12.34 -10.54
N ALA A 20 -4.89 12.34 -10.21
CA ALA A 20 -5.86 11.36 -10.66
C ALA A 20 -6.31 11.61 -12.11
N GLY A 21 -6.50 12.86 -12.51
CA GLY A 21 -6.94 13.26 -13.85
C GLY A 21 -5.85 13.22 -14.92
N ALA A 22 -4.57 13.31 -14.53
CA ALA A 22 -3.47 13.03 -15.44
C ALA A 22 -3.45 11.54 -15.79
N ALA A 23 -4.03 11.21 -16.95
CA ALA A 23 -3.68 10.01 -17.70
C ALA A 23 -2.19 10.11 -18.07
N LEU A 24 -1.33 9.76 -17.12
CA LEU A 24 0.06 9.51 -17.41
C LEU A 24 0.07 8.24 -18.27
N LEU A 25 0.15 8.42 -19.59
CA LEU A 25 0.75 7.46 -20.51
C LEU A 25 2.25 7.38 -20.15
N GLY A 26 2.54 6.82 -18.98
CA GLY A 26 3.88 6.45 -18.57
C GLY A 26 4.15 5.06 -19.13
N PHE A 27 5.19 4.94 -19.96
CA PHE A 27 5.72 3.64 -20.39
C PHE A 27 6.35 2.94 -19.19
N ALA A 28 5.53 2.35 -18.32
CA ALA A 28 5.93 1.21 -17.50
C ALA A 28 5.37 -0.02 -18.21
N ALA A 29 6.27 -0.91 -18.63
CA ALA A 29 5.96 -2.09 -19.44
C ALA A 29 4.64 -2.77 -19.00
N ASP A 30 3.73 -2.95 -19.96
CA ASP A 30 2.49 -3.74 -19.88
C ASP A 30 1.41 -3.35 -18.85
N THR A 31 1.50 -2.21 -18.17
CA THR A 31 0.44 -1.82 -17.20
C THR A 31 -0.48 -0.75 -17.78
N THR A 32 -1.65 -1.16 -18.28
CA THR A 32 -2.71 -0.19 -18.63
C THR A 32 -3.37 0.34 -17.36
N ILE A 33 -3.19 1.64 -17.09
CA ILE A 33 -3.83 2.36 -15.97
C ILE A 33 -4.90 3.27 -16.55
N VAL A 34 -6.15 3.08 -16.10
CA VAL A 34 -7.29 3.88 -16.55
C VAL A 34 -7.81 4.69 -15.37
N SER A 35 -7.92 6.01 -15.56
CA SER A 35 -8.59 6.91 -14.63
C SER A 35 -9.88 7.44 -15.27
N ARG A 36 -10.95 7.56 -14.49
CA ARG A 36 -12.20 8.16 -14.94
C ARG A 36 -12.90 8.94 -13.84
N GLN A 37 -13.74 9.90 -14.24
CA GLN A 37 -14.67 10.59 -13.35
C GLN A 37 -15.95 9.76 -13.25
N ALA A 38 -16.16 9.05 -12.14
CA ALA A 38 -17.25 8.10 -12.03
C ALA A 38 -18.64 8.75 -11.93
N ASP A 39 -18.69 10.00 -11.47
CA ASP A 39 -19.92 10.75 -11.24
C ASP A 39 -20.06 11.99 -12.12
N LEU A 40 -19.33 12.07 -13.23
CA LEU A 40 -19.34 13.24 -14.14
C LEU A 40 -20.74 13.57 -14.68
N VAL A 41 -21.57 12.56 -14.93
CA VAL A 41 -22.95 12.77 -15.42
C VAL A 41 -23.88 13.23 -14.29
N ALA A 42 -23.60 12.80 -13.06
CA ALA A 42 -24.43 13.09 -11.90
C ALA A 42 -24.09 14.44 -11.25
N ASN A 43 -22.83 14.88 -11.34
CA ASN A 43 -22.32 16.06 -10.66
C ASN A 43 -21.55 16.97 -11.60
N ARG A 44 -21.82 18.29 -11.53
CA ARG A 44 -21.09 19.31 -12.29
C ARG A 44 -19.59 19.33 -11.97
N THR A 45 -19.23 19.06 -10.71
CA THR A 45 -17.84 18.87 -10.26
C THR A 45 -17.70 17.45 -9.74
N PRO A 46 -17.02 16.55 -10.46
CA PRO A 46 -16.90 15.14 -10.08
C PRO A 46 -16.19 14.98 -8.75
N GLY A 47 -16.83 14.24 -7.84
CA GLY A 47 -16.30 13.93 -6.52
C GLY A 47 -15.64 12.55 -6.45
N ILE A 48 -15.80 11.68 -7.45
CA ILE A 48 -15.38 10.28 -7.38
C ILE A 48 -14.47 9.92 -8.56
N TRP A 49 -13.24 9.53 -8.25
CA TRP A 49 -12.18 9.29 -9.24
C TRP A 49 -11.50 7.95 -9.01
N PRO A 50 -12.04 6.85 -9.56
CA PRO A 50 -11.34 5.57 -9.60
C PRO A 50 -10.21 5.58 -10.64
N VAL A 51 -9.06 5.08 -10.22
CA VAL A 51 -7.91 4.72 -11.02
C VAL A 51 -7.74 3.20 -10.91
N VAL A 52 -7.81 2.53 -12.04
CA VAL A 52 -7.80 1.06 -12.13
C VAL A 52 -6.59 0.62 -12.95
N SER A 53 -5.81 -0.31 -12.43
CA SER A 53 -4.89 -1.11 -13.25
C SER A 53 -5.55 -2.41 -13.68
N HIS A 54 -5.16 -2.91 -14.85
CA HIS A 54 -5.44 -4.30 -15.24
C HIS A 54 -4.45 -5.24 -14.55
N ALA A 55 -4.88 -6.48 -14.29
CA ALA A 55 -3.97 -7.52 -13.83
C ALA A 55 -3.08 -7.97 -14.99
N THR A 56 -1.83 -8.28 -14.69
CA THR A 56 -0.85 -8.87 -15.60
C THR A 56 -0.32 -10.19 -15.01
N ASP A 57 0.62 -10.83 -15.70
CA ASP A 57 1.38 -11.96 -15.16
C ASP A 57 2.24 -11.59 -13.94
N ARG A 58 2.63 -10.31 -13.84
CA ARG A 58 3.51 -9.77 -12.81
C ARG A 58 2.80 -9.04 -11.69
N LEU A 59 1.63 -8.47 -11.95
CA LEU A 59 0.94 -7.57 -11.02
C LEU A 59 -0.53 -7.95 -10.88
N PRO A 60 -1.07 -8.02 -9.64
CA PRO A 60 -2.50 -8.11 -9.45
C PRO A 60 -3.19 -6.79 -9.78
N ARG A 61 -4.48 -6.89 -10.08
CA ARG A 61 -5.35 -5.73 -10.25
C ARG A 61 -5.33 -4.82 -9.01
N ARG A 62 -5.19 -3.50 -9.21
CA ARG A 62 -5.25 -2.48 -8.16
C ARG A 62 -6.30 -1.43 -8.52
N VAL A 63 -7.00 -0.95 -7.50
CA VAL A 63 -7.96 0.14 -7.64
C VAL A 63 -7.66 1.17 -6.56
N VAL A 64 -7.38 2.40 -6.98
CA VAL A 64 -7.23 3.57 -6.11
C VAL A 64 -8.40 4.50 -6.37
N VAL A 65 -9.05 4.99 -5.32
CA VAL A 65 -10.23 5.84 -5.41
C VAL A 65 -9.94 7.15 -4.72
N GLY A 66 -9.95 8.23 -5.49
CA GLY A 66 -10.02 9.59 -4.95
C GLY A 66 -11.47 9.97 -4.66
N LEU A 67 -11.75 10.41 -3.43
CA LEU A 67 -13.03 11.01 -3.05
C LEU A 67 -12.82 12.47 -2.68
N PHE A 68 -13.65 13.35 -3.22
CA PHE A 68 -13.53 14.80 -3.08
C PHE A 68 -14.87 15.42 -2.70
N ASN A 69 -14.93 15.92 -1.48
CA ASN A 69 -16.04 16.76 -1.06
C ASN A 69 -15.74 18.21 -1.44
N TRP A 70 -16.40 18.70 -2.50
CA TRP A 70 -16.30 20.10 -2.93
C TRP A 70 -17.26 21.03 -2.18
N GLU A 71 -18.12 20.48 -1.32
CA GLU A 71 -19.17 21.21 -0.61
C GLU A 71 -18.63 21.79 0.70
N ASN A 72 -19.27 22.86 1.17
CA ASN A 72 -18.97 23.48 2.46
C ASN A 72 -19.67 22.77 3.64
N THR A 73 -20.28 21.61 3.37
CA THR A 73 -20.97 20.74 4.33
C THR A 73 -20.36 19.34 4.28
N GLU A 74 -20.59 18.55 5.33
CA GLU A 74 -20.20 17.14 5.32
C GLU A 74 -20.89 16.41 4.15
N LYS A 75 -20.13 15.54 3.47
CA LYS A 75 -20.64 14.74 2.36
C LYS A 75 -20.39 13.26 2.60
N ARG A 76 -21.47 12.49 2.52
CA ARG A 76 -21.43 11.02 2.53
C ARG A 76 -21.37 10.50 1.10
N PHE A 77 -20.30 9.78 0.79
CA PHE A 77 -20.17 8.99 -0.42
C PHE A 77 -20.73 7.59 -0.17
N ASP A 78 -21.52 7.11 -1.11
CA ASP A 78 -22.07 5.77 -1.12
C ASP A 78 -22.02 5.25 -2.56
N VAL A 79 -20.96 4.50 -2.87
CA VAL A 79 -20.59 4.15 -4.25
C VAL A 79 -20.65 2.65 -4.46
N PRO A 80 -21.44 2.12 -5.41
CA PRO A 80 -21.42 0.69 -5.70
C PRO A 80 -20.07 0.28 -6.28
N LEU A 81 -19.62 -0.95 -5.97
CA LEU A 81 -18.34 -1.48 -6.42
C LEU A 81 -18.18 -1.44 -7.95
N VAL A 82 -19.26 -1.69 -8.70
CA VAL A 82 -19.26 -1.64 -10.17
C VAL A 82 -18.91 -0.23 -10.72
N ALA A 83 -19.32 0.84 -10.02
CA ALA A 83 -18.97 2.21 -10.42
C ALA A 83 -17.46 2.50 -10.22
N LEU A 84 -16.81 1.78 -9.29
CA LEU A 84 -15.35 1.78 -9.10
C LEU A 84 -14.63 0.78 -10.02
N GLY A 85 -15.38 0.08 -10.89
CA GLY A 85 -14.87 -0.98 -11.76
C GLY A 85 -14.60 -2.29 -11.03
N LEU A 86 -14.96 -2.44 -9.76
CA LEU A 86 -14.75 -3.65 -8.98
C LEU A 86 -15.93 -4.64 -9.17
N PRO A 87 -15.68 -5.97 -9.18
CA PRO A 87 -16.74 -6.96 -9.07
C PRO A 87 -17.60 -6.72 -7.83
N GLU A 88 -18.90 -7.01 -7.91
CA GLU A 88 -19.82 -6.83 -6.77
C GLU A 88 -19.69 -7.95 -5.73
N ALA A 89 -19.26 -9.13 -6.16
CA ALA A 89 -19.09 -10.29 -5.30
C ALA A 89 -17.77 -10.23 -4.52
N GLY A 90 -17.83 -10.61 -3.26
CA GLY A 90 -16.68 -10.71 -2.36
C GLY A 90 -16.58 -9.58 -1.34
N THR A 91 -15.69 -9.77 -0.38
CA THR A 91 -15.38 -8.78 0.66
C THR A 91 -14.19 -7.93 0.20
N TYR A 92 -14.31 -6.63 0.38
CA TYR A 92 -13.27 -5.65 0.07
C TYR A 92 -12.82 -4.92 1.32
N ILE A 93 -11.61 -4.39 1.28
CA ILE A 93 -11.06 -3.51 2.30
C ILE A 93 -10.29 -2.40 1.59
N ALA A 94 -10.27 -1.22 2.21
CA ALA A 94 -9.52 -0.09 1.69
C ALA A 94 -8.44 0.35 2.67
N PHE A 95 -7.33 0.86 2.14
CA PHE A 95 -6.35 1.62 2.90
C PHE A 95 -6.54 3.11 2.62
N ASP A 96 -6.80 3.90 3.65
CA ASP A 96 -6.91 5.37 3.59
C ASP A 96 -5.53 5.98 3.81
N LEU A 97 -4.98 6.58 2.76
CA LEU A 97 -3.66 7.19 2.78
C LEU A 97 -3.54 8.31 3.81
N TRP A 98 -4.57 9.15 3.98
CA TRP A 98 -4.49 10.29 4.88
C TRP A 98 -4.68 9.92 6.33
N ARG A 99 -5.55 8.94 6.60
CA ARG A 99 -5.69 8.36 7.94
C ARG A 99 -4.57 7.38 8.26
N ASN A 100 -3.78 6.97 7.25
CA ASN A 100 -2.74 5.97 7.34
C ASN A 100 -3.25 4.65 7.98
N ALA A 101 -4.46 4.23 7.61
CA ALA A 101 -5.17 3.13 8.27
C ALA A 101 -6.09 2.37 7.33
N LEU A 102 -6.38 1.11 7.67
CA LEU A 102 -7.39 0.31 7.00
C LEU A 102 -8.81 0.76 7.36
N THR A 103 -9.72 0.73 6.40
CA THR A 103 -11.16 0.77 6.67
C THR A 103 -11.61 -0.56 7.26
N PRO A 104 -12.78 -0.61 7.92
CA PRO A 104 -13.48 -1.88 8.08
C PRO A 104 -13.72 -2.56 6.71
N PRO A 105 -13.75 -3.90 6.66
CA PRO A 105 -14.15 -4.61 5.45
C PRO A 105 -15.60 -4.27 5.05
N PHE A 106 -15.89 -4.28 3.76
CA PHE A 106 -17.19 -3.94 3.19
C PHE A 106 -17.54 -4.81 1.98
N GLN A 107 -18.82 -4.87 1.64
CA GLN A 107 -19.36 -5.65 0.53
C GLN A 107 -20.35 -4.80 -0.28
N GLY A 108 -20.38 -4.99 -1.60
CA GLY A 108 -21.29 -4.32 -2.52
C GLY A 108 -21.04 -2.82 -2.74
N ARG A 109 -20.71 -2.06 -1.69
CA ARG A 109 -20.63 -0.59 -1.73
C ARG A 109 -19.51 -0.03 -0.85
N LEU A 110 -18.80 0.96 -1.36
CA LEU A 110 -17.86 1.78 -0.59
C LEU A 110 -18.63 2.96 0.02
N VAL A 111 -18.68 3.01 1.34
CA VAL A 111 -19.30 4.10 2.10
C VAL A 111 -18.22 4.89 2.82
N HIS A 112 -18.16 6.20 2.60
CA HIS A 112 -17.17 7.06 3.23
C HIS A 112 -17.69 8.47 3.43
N THR A 113 -17.46 9.06 4.61
CA THR A 113 -17.88 10.42 4.92
C THR A 113 -16.68 11.35 4.98
N LEU A 114 -16.78 12.47 4.26
CA LEU A 114 -15.76 13.51 4.24
C LEU A 114 -16.30 14.80 4.84
N GLN A 115 -15.48 15.45 5.65
CA GLN A 115 -15.73 16.81 6.15
C GLN A 115 -15.85 17.81 5.00
N PRO A 116 -16.44 19.00 5.25
CA PRO A 116 -16.45 20.10 4.27
C PRO A 116 -15.10 20.28 3.58
N GLN A 117 -15.10 20.40 2.25
CA GLN A 117 -13.87 20.63 1.46
C GLN A 117 -12.79 19.55 1.66
N GLY A 118 -13.19 18.37 2.14
CA GLY A 118 -12.33 17.23 2.44
C GLY A 118 -11.97 16.40 1.21
N SER A 119 -10.87 15.65 1.29
CA SER A 119 -10.54 14.60 0.34
C SER A 119 -9.98 13.36 1.01
N THR A 120 -10.12 12.20 0.37
CA THR A 120 -9.37 10.98 0.72
C THR A 120 -8.90 10.24 -0.52
N VAL A 121 -7.86 9.43 -0.35
CA VAL A 121 -7.37 8.49 -1.35
C VAL A 121 -7.34 7.10 -0.74
N LEU A 122 -8.11 6.20 -1.35
CA LEU A 122 -8.38 4.86 -0.85
C LEU A 122 -7.84 3.82 -1.83
N THR A 123 -6.91 2.96 -1.42
CA THR A 123 -6.56 1.77 -2.21
C THR A 123 -7.46 0.62 -1.81
N VAL A 124 -8.30 0.17 -2.74
CA VAL A 124 -9.28 -0.88 -2.51
C VAL A 124 -8.76 -2.22 -3.02
N ARG A 125 -8.81 -3.24 -2.16
CA ARG A 125 -8.40 -4.61 -2.47
C ARG A 125 -9.48 -5.62 -2.05
N PRO A 126 -9.68 -6.71 -2.80
CA PRO A 126 -10.44 -7.84 -2.27
C PRO A 126 -9.69 -8.42 -1.06
N VAL A 127 -10.42 -8.88 -0.06
CA VAL A 127 -9.87 -9.70 1.02
C VAL A 127 -9.64 -11.11 0.48
N LEU A 128 -8.44 -11.65 0.68
CA LEU A 128 -8.01 -12.96 0.17
C LEU A 128 -7.42 -13.77 1.31
N ASP A 129 -7.37 -15.10 1.17
CA ASP A 129 -6.82 -16.00 2.21
C ASP A 129 -5.28 -16.08 2.19
N ARG A 130 -4.64 -14.94 1.92
CA ARG A 130 -3.19 -14.76 1.82
C ARG A 130 -2.80 -13.29 2.01
N PRO A 131 -1.57 -13.00 2.44
CA PRO A 131 -1.02 -11.65 2.45
C PRO A 131 -0.96 -11.05 1.04
N GLN A 132 -1.11 -9.74 0.96
CA GLN A 132 -1.08 -8.99 -0.31
C GLN A 132 -0.71 -7.53 -0.06
N LEU A 133 -0.01 -6.92 -1.00
CA LEU A 133 0.40 -5.53 -0.87
C LEU A 133 -0.79 -4.59 -1.15
N ILE A 134 -1.21 -3.79 -0.17
CA ILE A 134 -2.34 -2.85 -0.33
C ILE A 134 -1.89 -1.42 -0.62
N ALA A 135 -0.74 -0.97 -0.11
CA ALA A 135 -0.29 0.41 -0.29
C ALA A 135 1.23 0.55 -0.20
N THR A 136 1.75 1.67 -0.69
CA THR A 136 3.16 2.07 -0.58
C THR A 136 3.28 3.54 -0.20
N SER A 137 4.39 3.98 0.42
CA SER A 137 4.57 5.38 0.84
C SER A 137 4.96 6.34 -0.29
N ARG A 138 5.45 5.83 -1.44
CA ARG A 138 6.13 6.65 -2.46
C ARG A 138 5.19 7.56 -3.25
N HIS A 139 4.05 7.03 -3.69
CA HIS A 139 3.14 7.77 -4.55
C HIS A 139 1.72 7.73 -4.00
N ILE A 140 0.97 8.80 -4.25
CA ILE A 140 -0.48 8.84 -3.97
C ILE A 140 -1.27 7.75 -4.71
N LYS A 141 -0.67 7.13 -5.73
CA LYS A 141 -1.21 5.98 -6.46
C LYS A 141 -0.84 4.63 -5.82
N GLN A 142 -0.22 4.63 -4.64
CA GLN A 142 -0.16 3.51 -3.68
C GLN A 142 0.25 2.15 -4.29
N GLY A 143 1.37 2.12 -5.00
CA GLY A 143 1.91 0.92 -5.64
C GLY A 143 1.55 0.76 -7.12
N LEU A 144 0.70 1.60 -7.71
CA LEU A 144 0.38 1.50 -9.15
C LEU A 144 1.54 1.88 -10.08
N LEU A 145 2.48 2.70 -9.62
CA LEU A 145 3.58 3.22 -10.47
C LEU A 145 4.95 2.68 -10.05
N ASP A 146 5.11 2.42 -8.76
CA ASP A 146 6.38 2.10 -8.14
C ASP A 146 6.55 0.60 -7.91
N VAL A 147 5.51 -0.22 -7.96
CA VAL A 147 5.64 -1.69 -7.82
C VAL A 147 5.52 -2.32 -9.20
N THR A 148 6.57 -3.04 -9.62
CA THR A 148 6.65 -3.64 -10.97
C THR A 148 6.37 -5.14 -10.96
N THR A 149 6.49 -5.80 -9.80
CA THR A 149 6.06 -7.19 -9.60
C THR A 149 5.49 -7.39 -8.20
N GLU A 150 4.52 -8.29 -8.06
CA GLU A 150 4.00 -8.79 -6.79
C GLU A 150 3.57 -10.25 -6.96
N ARG A 151 4.10 -11.14 -6.13
CA ARG A 151 3.79 -12.56 -6.17
C ARG A 151 3.65 -13.12 -4.76
N TRP A 152 2.61 -13.93 -4.57
CA TRP A 152 2.49 -14.81 -3.43
C TRP A 152 2.91 -16.22 -3.81
N ASP A 153 3.86 -16.80 -3.07
CA ASP A 153 4.21 -18.21 -3.14
C ASP A 153 3.60 -18.94 -1.92
N ALA A 154 2.64 -19.83 -2.17
CA ALA A 154 1.96 -20.58 -1.12
C ALA A 154 2.81 -21.69 -0.50
N THR A 155 3.82 -22.19 -1.21
CA THR A 155 4.71 -23.27 -0.74
C THR A 155 5.65 -22.75 0.33
N THR A 156 6.26 -21.58 0.05
CA THR A 156 7.19 -20.92 0.96
C THR A 156 6.51 -19.91 1.88
N ARG A 157 5.23 -19.61 1.65
CA ARG A 157 4.46 -18.56 2.34
C ARG A 157 5.12 -17.19 2.27
N THR A 158 5.64 -16.86 1.08
CA THR A 158 6.37 -15.62 0.86
C THR A 158 5.59 -14.70 -0.07
N LEU A 159 5.36 -13.47 0.38
CA LEU A 159 4.97 -12.36 -0.51
C LEU A 159 6.24 -11.67 -0.98
N SER A 160 6.45 -11.56 -2.28
CA SER A 160 7.61 -10.89 -2.86
C SER A 160 7.21 -9.96 -3.99
N GLY A 161 8.11 -9.04 -4.33
CA GLY A 161 7.92 -8.11 -5.42
C GLY A 161 9.15 -7.27 -5.70
N VAL A 162 8.99 -6.32 -6.61
CA VAL A 162 10.04 -5.36 -6.97
C VAL A 162 9.42 -3.97 -6.92
N SER A 163 10.11 -3.07 -6.24
CA SER A 163 9.74 -1.66 -6.14
C SER A 163 10.83 -0.77 -6.72
N GLU A 164 10.43 0.22 -7.51
CA GLU A 164 11.27 1.35 -7.87
C GLU A 164 11.37 2.28 -6.67
N THR A 165 12.59 2.64 -6.26
CA THR A 165 12.87 3.49 -5.10
C THR A 165 13.69 4.74 -5.47
N VAL A 166 13.70 5.74 -4.59
CA VAL A 166 14.56 6.94 -4.72
C VAL A 166 15.66 6.82 -3.68
N ALA A 167 16.87 7.18 -4.07
CA ALA A 167 18.04 7.12 -3.21
C ALA A 167 17.81 7.93 -1.92
N GLY A 168 18.04 7.32 -0.76
CA GLY A 168 17.91 7.95 0.56
C GLY A 168 16.48 8.13 1.09
N ASP A 169 15.46 7.91 0.26
CA ASP A 169 14.06 8.05 0.67
C ASP A 169 13.56 6.79 1.39
N ARG A 170 12.84 6.99 2.50
CA ARG A 170 12.17 5.90 3.21
C ARG A 170 10.99 5.39 2.39
N TYR A 171 11.03 4.10 2.08
CA TYR A 171 10.01 3.38 1.37
C TYR A 171 9.30 2.41 2.32
N GLU A 172 7.98 2.51 2.41
CA GLU A 172 7.14 1.63 3.23
C GLU A 172 6.15 0.87 2.35
N LEU A 173 6.09 -0.44 2.57
CA LEU A 173 5.11 -1.38 2.03
C LEU A 173 4.07 -1.66 3.11
N CYS A 174 2.79 -1.45 2.79
CA CYS A 174 1.67 -1.82 3.65
C CYS A 174 1.06 -3.13 3.13
N ILE A 175 1.25 -4.22 3.87
CA ILE A 175 0.81 -5.57 3.50
C ILE A 175 -0.47 -5.90 4.27
N LEU A 176 -1.55 -6.12 3.54
CA LEU A 176 -2.82 -6.59 4.06
C LEU A 176 -2.71 -8.05 4.47
N THR A 177 -3.08 -8.37 5.70
CA THR A 177 -3.09 -9.74 6.25
C THR A 177 -4.49 -10.23 6.64
N TYR A 178 -5.56 -9.48 6.33
CA TYR A 178 -6.94 -9.95 6.48
C TYR A 178 -7.22 -11.15 5.57
N THR A 179 -7.87 -12.19 6.11
CA THR A 179 -8.41 -13.35 5.40
C THR A 179 -9.94 -13.32 5.35
N ASN A 180 -10.55 -13.99 4.36
CA ASN A 180 -11.97 -14.28 4.40
C ASN A 180 -12.19 -15.47 5.33
N ASP A 181 -13.17 -15.40 6.24
CA ASP A 181 -13.67 -16.60 6.90
C ASP A 181 -15.20 -16.66 6.78
N ALA A 182 -15.73 -17.88 6.70
CA ALA A 182 -17.11 -18.20 6.36
C ALA A 182 -18.12 -17.84 7.46
N ALA A 183 -17.65 -17.52 8.68
CA ALA A 183 -18.49 -17.07 9.78
C ALA A 183 -18.34 -15.53 9.95
N ALA A 184 -19.23 -14.74 9.33
CA ALA A 184 -19.33 -13.30 9.60
C ALA A 184 -19.49 -13.03 11.12
N PRO A 185 -19.08 -11.89 11.74
CA PRO A 185 -18.61 -10.59 11.22
C PRO A 185 -17.26 -10.04 11.80
N GLY A 186 -16.59 -9.13 11.06
CA GLY A 186 -15.59 -8.18 11.61
C GLY A 186 -14.15 -8.67 11.90
N HIS A 187 -13.77 -9.90 11.56
CA HIS A 187 -12.40 -10.43 11.83
C HIS A 187 -11.88 -11.34 10.71
N PRO A 188 -10.55 -11.41 10.49
CA PRO A 188 -9.91 -12.53 9.83
C PRO A 188 -9.60 -13.63 10.85
N ALA A 189 -10.03 -14.87 10.59
CA ALA A 189 -9.84 -16.02 11.47
C ALA A 189 -8.44 -16.66 11.41
N ARG A 190 -7.53 -16.15 10.56
CA ARG A 190 -6.16 -16.61 10.45
C ARG A 190 -5.19 -15.44 10.51
N GLY A 191 -4.36 -15.40 11.56
CA GLY A 191 -3.31 -14.40 11.70
C GLY A 191 -2.06 -14.83 10.96
N PHE A 192 -1.55 -13.99 10.06
CA PHE A 192 -0.21 -14.16 9.51
C PHE A 192 0.80 -13.49 10.41
N VAL A 193 1.84 -14.22 10.80
CA VAL A 193 2.96 -13.68 11.59
C VAL A 193 4.18 -13.61 10.70
N VAL A 194 4.88 -12.47 10.71
CA VAL A 194 6.13 -12.30 9.96
C VAL A 194 7.21 -13.18 10.58
N GLU A 195 7.81 -14.04 9.76
CA GLU A 195 8.94 -14.89 10.14
C GLU A 195 10.27 -14.25 9.74
N SER A 196 10.31 -13.61 8.58
CA SER A 196 11.45 -12.84 8.10
C SER A 196 11.03 -11.88 7.00
N ALA A 197 11.82 -10.83 6.80
CA ALA A 197 11.71 -9.97 5.64
C ALA A 197 13.10 -9.68 5.07
N GLY A 198 13.17 -9.40 3.77
CA GLY A 198 14.44 -9.12 3.12
C GLY A 198 14.30 -8.22 1.91
N ILE A 199 15.41 -7.56 1.58
CA ILE A 199 15.56 -6.72 0.39
C ILE A 199 16.86 -7.00 -0.34
N THR A 200 16.82 -6.89 -1.66
CA THR A 200 17.98 -6.97 -2.55
C THR A 200 17.99 -5.75 -3.45
N GLY A 201 18.99 -4.88 -3.26
CA GLY A 201 19.22 -3.66 -4.05
C GLY A 201 20.39 -3.82 -5.02
N ALA A 202 21.05 -2.69 -5.33
CA ALA A 202 22.05 -2.60 -6.40
C ALA A 202 23.27 -3.53 -6.27
N ASN A 203 23.72 -3.84 -5.05
CA ASN A 203 24.86 -4.75 -4.84
C ASN A 203 24.52 -6.24 -5.08
N GLY A 204 23.25 -6.58 -5.30
CA GLY A 204 22.81 -7.96 -5.55
C GLY A 204 22.81 -8.90 -4.35
N TYR A 205 23.32 -8.47 -3.19
CA TYR A 205 23.25 -9.24 -1.95
C TYR A 205 21.88 -9.03 -1.30
N GLU A 206 21.43 -9.98 -0.50
CA GLU A 206 20.19 -9.82 0.26
C GLU A 206 20.48 -9.34 1.70
N LEU A 207 19.73 -8.35 2.16
CA LEU A 207 19.70 -7.92 3.55
C LEU A 207 18.42 -8.48 4.16
N VAL A 208 18.56 -9.27 5.22
CA VAL A 208 17.45 -9.98 5.87
C VAL A 208 17.31 -9.50 7.30
N ILE A 209 16.07 -9.46 7.78
CA ILE A 209 15.73 -9.17 9.17
C ILE A 209 14.68 -10.17 9.67
N ALA A 210 14.83 -10.61 10.91
CA ALA A 210 13.87 -11.42 11.64
C ALA A 210 13.25 -10.62 12.79
N PRO A 211 12.10 -11.05 13.34
CA PRO A 211 11.53 -10.44 14.52
C PRO A 211 12.53 -10.39 15.69
N GLY A 212 12.69 -9.21 16.30
CA GLY A 212 13.64 -8.94 17.39
C GLY A 212 14.97 -8.31 16.98
N ASP A 213 15.28 -8.24 15.68
CA ASP A 213 16.54 -7.64 15.20
C ASP A 213 16.51 -6.09 15.18
N GLY A 214 15.32 -5.47 15.15
CA GLY A 214 15.12 -4.03 15.13
C GLY A 214 15.48 -3.33 13.80
N VAL A 215 16.76 -3.28 13.46
CA VAL A 215 17.26 -2.63 12.24
C VAL A 215 18.51 -3.33 11.71
N ALA A 216 18.56 -3.52 10.39
CA ALA A 216 19.73 -4.04 9.69
C ALA A 216 20.23 -2.99 8.68
N MET A 217 21.54 -2.84 8.55
CA MET A 217 22.14 -1.83 7.66
C MET A 217 23.31 -2.45 6.89
N ARG A 218 23.50 -2.00 5.66
CA ARG A 218 24.69 -2.34 4.86
C ARG A 218 25.02 -1.24 3.85
N PRO A 219 26.30 -1.14 3.43
CA PRO A 219 26.65 -0.34 2.28
C PRO A 219 26.10 -0.95 0.97
N ASP A 220 25.73 -0.09 0.04
CA ASP A 220 25.31 -0.48 -1.32
C ASP A 220 26.50 -0.79 -2.23
N ASP A 221 27.73 -0.54 -1.78
CA ASP A 221 28.93 -1.10 -2.39
C ASP A 221 29.36 -2.35 -1.62
N ALA A 222 29.43 -3.49 -2.32
CA ALA A 222 29.88 -4.75 -1.77
C ALA A 222 31.36 -4.73 -1.33
N TYR A 223 32.14 -3.78 -1.84
CA TYR A 223 33.56 -3.58 -1.54
C TYR A 223 33.82 -2.38 -0.63
N ALA A 224 32.77 -1.77 -0.07
CA ALA A 224 32.91 -0.68 0.88
C ALA A 224 33.85 -1.12 2.02
N ASN A 225 34.94 -0.38 2.18
CA ASN A 225 35.93 -0.61 3.20
C ASN A 225 35.98 0.61 4.14
N PRO A 226 36.70 0.55 5.27
CA PRO A 226 36.74 1.64 6.24
C PRO A 226 37.16 3.01 5.68
N ASN A 227 37.75 3.06 4.48
CA ASN A 227 38.18 4.29 3.81
C ASN A 227 37.11 4.90 2.89
N THR A 228 35.90 4.34 2.84
CA THR A 228 34.76 4.86 2.04
C THR A 228 33.57 5.21 2.93
N PRO A 229 33.74 6.12 3.92
CA PRO A 229 32.70 6.42 4.92
C PRO A 229 31.42 7.03 4.33
N ASP A 230 31.49 7.58 3.12
CA ASP A 230 30.36 8.23 2.43
C ASP A 230 29.61 7.28 1.46
N ALA A 231 29.86 5.97 1.53
CA ALA A 231 29.15 5.00 0.69
C ALA A 231 27.64 5.04 1.00
N PRO A 232 26.75 5.04 -0.02
CA PRO A 232 25.31 4.99 0.21
C PRO A 232 24.94 3.76 1.04
N MET A 233 24.11 3.97 2.06
CA MET A 233 23.70 2.92 3.00
C MET A 233 22.26 2.50 2.77
N THR A 234 22.05 1.20 2.58
CA THR A 234 20.71 0.60 2.64
C THR A 234 20.38 0.22 4.08
N THR A 235 19.18 0.59 4.51
CA THR A 235 18.66 0.31 5.85
C THR A 235 17.36 -0.46 5.75
N LEU A 236 17.25 -1.56 6.50
CA LEU A 236 16.06 -2.40 6.59
C LEU A 236 15.52 -2.33 8.01
N TYR A 237 14.24 -2.02 8.15
CA TYR A 237 13.58 -1.94 9.46
C TYR A 237 12.75 -3.19 9.72
N GLU A 238 12.69 -3.62 10.97
CA GLU A 238 11.87 -4.74 11.37
C GLU A 238 10.39 -4.48 11.00
N PRO A 239 9.70 -5.45 10.37
CA PRO A 239 8.29 -5.29 10.03
C PRO A 239 7.42 -5.12 11.27
N VAL A 240 6.53 -4.13 11.23
CA VAL A 240 5.61 -3.83 12.34
C VAL A 240 4.23 -4.41 12.02
N ALA A 241 3.75 -5.32 12.86
CA ALA A 241 2.42 -5.89 12.74
C ALA A 241 1.36 -5.07 13.50
N GLU A 242 0.27 -4.76 12.81
CA GLU A 242 -0.94 -4.10 13.32
C GLU A 242 -2.15 -5.00 13.02
N LYS A 243 -3.36 -4.60 13.44
CA LYS A 243 -4.58 -5.38 13.21
C LYS A 243 -4.88 -5.52 11.70
N GLY A 244 -4.48 -6.68 11.16
CA GLY A 244 -4.68 -7.05 9.75
C GLY A 244 -3.82 -6.28 8.75
N LEU A 245 -2.76 -5.63 9.23
CA LEU A 245 -1.79 -4.91 8.41
C LEU A 245 -0.38 -5.21 8.92
N VAL A 246 0.58 -5.37 8.01
CA VAL A 246 2.01 -5.38 8.32
C VAL A 246 2.67 -4.24 7.57
N ARG A 247 3.46 -3.43 8.27
CA ARG A 247 4.28 -2.37 7.66
C ARG A 247 5.70 -2.85 7.53
N PHE A 248 6.22 -2.83 6.32
CA PHE A 248 7.58 -3.22 6.02
C PHE A 248 8.31 -2.06 5.36
N ALA A 249 9.34 -1.54 6.02
CA ALA A 249 10.01 -0.32 5.58
C ALA A 249 11.51 -0.52 5.38
N PHE A 250 12.05 0.24 4.43
CA PHE A 250 13.48 0.29 4.15
C PHE A 250 13.88 1.62 3.51
N ILE A 251 15.17 1.89 3.47
CA ILE A 251 15.80 2.97 2.70
C ILE A 251 16.80 2.30 1.76
N SER A 252 16.71 2.56 0.47
CA SER A 252 17.78 2.21 -0.47
C SER A 252 18.76 3.36 -0.56
N GLY A 253 20.03 3.10 -0.29
CA GLY A 253 21.07 4.14 -0.37
C GLY A 253 21.22 4.67 -1.79
N SER A 254 21.26 3.78 -2.78
CA SER A 254 21.43 4.09 -4.21
C SER A 254 20.12 4.34 -4.96
N GLY A 255 18.97 3.94 -4.39
CA GLY A 255 17.68 3.95 -5.09
C GLY A 255 17.59 2.89 -6.19
N GLY A 256 16.66 3.09 -7.13
CA GLY A 256 16.41 2.18 -8.25
C GLY A 256 15.56 0.97 -7.85
N SER A 257 15.63 -0.10 -8.65
CA SER A 257 14.83 -1.31 -8.42
C SER A 257 15.34 -2.07 -7.19
N VAL A 258 14.45 -2.29 -6.23
CA VAL A 258 14.70 -3.10 -5.02
C VAL A 258 13.72 -4.27 -5.02
N SER A 259 14.27 -5.49 -5.03
CA SER A 259 13.48 -6.69 -4.79
C SER A 259 13.22 -6.82 -3.29
N TRP A 260 12.02 -7.19 -2.92
CA TRP A 260 11.62 -7.36 -1.53
C TRP A 260 10.88 -8.68 -1.33
N ARG A 261 10.99 -9.25 -0.13
CA ARG A 261 10.21 -10.41 0.30
C ARG A 261 9.83 -10.32 1.77
N VAL A 262 8.67 -10.87 2.11
CA VAL A 262 8.22 -11.09 3.48
C VAL A 262 7.66 -12.50 3.57
N THR A 263 8.24 -13.29 4.47
CA THR A 263 7.83 -14.68 4.74
C THR A 263 6.94 -14.71 5.97
N PHE A 264 5.84 -15.44 5.89
CA PHE A 264 4.85 -15.53 6.95
C PHE A 264 4.70 -16.96 7.47
N SER A 265 4.38 -17.07 8.75
CA SER A 265 3.98 -18.33 9.38
C SER A 265 2.52 -18.30 9.82
N ASP A 266 1.93 -19.50 9.92
CA ASP A 266 0.59 -19.72 10.49
C ASP A 266 0.62 -19.86 12.02
N ARG A 267 1.81 -19.83 12.64
CA ARG A 267 1.97 -19.94 14.09
C ARG A 267 1.73 -18.55 14.70
N PRO A 268 0.96 -18.43 15.80
CA PRO A 268 0.92 -17.19 16.55
C PRO A 268 2.33 -16.84 17.03
N ALA A 269 2.64 -15.54 17.10
CA ALA A 269 3.91 -15.04 17.62
C ALA A 269 4.14 -15.64 19.02
N PRO A 270 5.37 -16.03 19.38
CA PRO A 270 5.64 -16.49 20.73
C PRO A 270 5.20 -15.39 21.69
N ALA A 271 4.36 -15.74 22.66
CA ALA A 271 3.95 -14.81 23.71
C ALA A 271 5.23 -14.23 24.30
N ALA A 272 5.34 -12.90 24.33
CA ALA A 272 6.41 -12.23 25.03
C ALA A 272 6.45 -12.83 26.45
N ALA A 273 7.51 -13.56 26.75
CA ALA A 273 7.71 -14.08 28.09
C ALA A 273 7.76 -12.88 29.01
N ASP A 274 6.86 -12.84 30.00
CA ASP A 274 6.88 -11.87 31.08
C ASP A 274 8.30 -11.82 31.66
N LEU A 275 9.05 -10.78 31.29
CA LEU A 275 10.28 -10.40 31.95
C LEU A 275 9.87 -9.95 33.35
N ARG A 276 10.07 -10.86 34.31
CA ARG A 276 10.02 -10.58 35.74
C ARG A 276 11.16 -9.65 36.16
#